data_AF-A0A919NGK6-F1
#
_entry.id   AF-A0A919NGK6-F1
#
_cell.length_a   1.000
_cell.length_b   1.000
_cell.length_c   1.000
_cell.angle_alpha   90.00
_cell.angle_beta   90.00
_cell.angle_gamma   90.00
#
_symmetry.space_group_name_H-M   'P 1'
#
loop_
_entity.id
_entity.type
_entity.pdbx_description
1 polymer ?
#
loop_
_entity_poly.entity_id
_entity_poly.type
_entity_poly.pdbx_seq_one_letter_code
_entity_poly.pdbx_strand_id
1 'polypeptide(L)'
;MKRTIVILAALGALATPMLATPAYAVTAECASLQAAYDGVQIREDIAQERLATATPAQKPGLVALILRLEAQLGDIRHQMDLAGCP
;
A
#
# COMPACT_ATOMS: atom_id res chain seq x y z
N MET A 1 33.25 30.63 -35.71
CA MET A 1 32.39 29.83 -36.62
C MET A 1 33.13 28.51 -36.83
N LYS A 2 32.68 27.32 -36.42
CA LYS A 2 31.45 26.60 -36.80
C LYS A 2 31.37 25.38 -35.85
N ARG A 3 30.24 25.15 -35.17
CA ARG A 3 30.02 23.97 -34.31
C ARG A 3 29.54 22.82 -35.21
N THR A 4 30.32 21.75 -35.31
CA THR A 4 29.87 20.51 -35.96
C THR A 4 29.05 19.73 -34.95
N ILE A 5 27.73 19.74 -35.12
CA ILE A 5 26.81 18.91 -34.35
C ILE A 5 26.61 17.63 -35.16
N VAL A 6 27.16 16.52 -34.65
CA VAL A 6 26.85 15.18 -35.11
C VAL A 6 25.61 14.74 -34.36
N ILE A 7 24.43 14.87 -34.98
CA ILE A 7 23.20 14.25 -34.48
C ILE A 7 23.11 12.87 -35.13
N LEU A 8 23.59 11.86 -34.41
CA LEU A 8 23.34 10.47 -34.78
C LEU A 8 22.16 9.95 -33.97
N ALA A 9 21.15 9.52 -34.73
CA ALA A 9 20.24 8.43 -34.44
C ALA A 9 19.24 8.60 -33.28
N ALA A 10 18.05 8.02 -33.32
CA ALA A 10 17.20 7.46 -34.35
C ALA A 10 15.93 7.00 -33.59
N LEU A 11 14.85 6.79 -34.33
CA LEU A 11 13.73 5.92 -33.95
C LEU A 11 12.89 6.31 -32.71
N GLY A 12 11.69 6.77 -33.02
CA GLY A 12 10.53 5.91 -32.79
C GLY A 12 10.04 5.84 -31.35
N ALA A 13 9.18 6.78 -30.99
CA ALA A 13 8.03 6.47 -30.16
C ALA A 13 6.93 7.48 -30.48
N LEU A 14 6.03 7.07 -31.36
CA LEU A 14 4.66 7.55 -31.31
C LEU A 14 4.21 7.39 -29.86
N ALA A 15 4.13 8.49 -29.12
CA ALA A 15 3.53 8.52 -27.80
C ALA A 15 2.01 8.33 -27.98
N THR A 16 1.61 7.09 -28.25
CA THR A 16 0.25 6.65 -27.98
C THR A 16 -0.01 6.90 -26.50
N PRO A 17 -1.08 7.60 -26.10
CA PRO A 17 -1.53 7.55 -24.72
C PRO A 17 -1.85 6.08 -24.46
N MET A 18 -0.92 5.42 -23.77
CA MET A 18 -1.04 4.03 -23.40
C MET A 18 -2.24 3.98 -22.45
N LEU A 19 -3.38 3.58 -22.98
CA LEU A 19 -4.53 3.15 -22.20
C LEU A 19 -3.98 2.23 -21.12
N ALA A 20 -3.98 2.71 -19.88
CA ALA A 20 -3.57 1.93 -18.72
C ALA A 20 -4.38 0.64 -18.76
N THR A 21 -3.72 -0.45 -19.12
CA THR A 21 -4.37 -1.75 -19.19
C THR A 21 -4.90 -2.06 -17.79
N PRO A 22 -6.14 -2.57 -17.67
CA PRO A 22 -6.79 -2.78 -16.38
C PRO A 22 -5.95 -3.64 -15.43
N ALA A 23 -5.12 -4.54 -15.97
CA ALA A 23 -4.16 -5.34 -15.20
C ALA A 23 -3.10 -4.52 -14.44
N TYR A 24 -2.61 -3.39 -14.99
CA TYR A 24 -1.67 -2.51 -14.28
C TYR A 24 -2.34 -1.70 -13.17
N ALA A 25 -3.60 -1.31 -13.37
CA ALA A 25 -4.37 -0.61 -12.34
C ALA A 25 -4.65 -1.53 -11.15
N VAL A 26 -5.07 -2.78 -11.40
CA VAL A 26 -5.33 -3.78 -10.37
C VAL A 26 -4.07 -4.12 -9.57
N THR A 27 -2.91 -4.31 -10.23
CA THR A 27 -1.67 -4.63 -9.51
C THR A 27 -1.17 -3.48 -8.63
N ALA A 28 -1.32 -2.23 -9.07
CA ALA A 28 -0.97 -1.06 -8.26
C ALA A 28 -1.92 -0.88 -7.07
N GLU A 29 -3.22 -1.09 -7.26
CA GLU A 29 -4.24 -1.03 -6.21
C GLU A 29 -3.99 -2.12 -5.15
N CYS A 30 -3.73 -3.35 -5.58
CA CYS A 30 -3.41 -4.45 -4.67
C CYS A 30 -2.11 -4.22 -3.88
N ALA A 31 -1.06 -3.69 -4.51
CA ALA A 31 0.16 -3.33 -3.80
C ALA A 31 -0.08 -2.25 -2.74
N SER A 32 -0.96 -1.27 -3.02
CA SER A 32 -1.31 -0.22 -2.07
C SER A 32 -2.13 -0.74 -0.90
N LEU A 33 -3.08 -1.64 -1.16
CA LEU A 33 -3.91 -2.28 -0.13
C LEU A 33 -3.07 -3.23 0.74
N GLN A 34 -2.16 -4.00 0.14
CA GLN A 34 -1.23 -4.86 0.88
C GLN A 34 -0.33 -4.03 1.80
N ALA A 35 0.25 -2.94 1.30
CA ALA A 35 1.07 -2.06 2.12
C ALA A 35 0.28 -1.41 3.28
N ALA A 36 -0.99 -1.08 3.04
CA ALA A 36 -1.88 -0.60 4.09
C ALA A 36 -2.17 -1.70 5.14
N TYR A 37 -2.46 -2.92 4.69
CA TYR A 37 -2.69 -4.08 5.55
C TYR A 37 -1.47 -4.34 6.44
N ASP A 38 -0.28 -4.46 5.85
CA ASP A 38 0.98 -4.69 6.57
C ASP A 38 1.25 -3.56 7.58
N GLY A 39 1.00 -2.30 7.18
CA GLY A 39 1.17 -1.15 8.07
C GLY A 39 0.22 -1.14 9.27
N VAL A 40 -1.03 -1.55 9.09
CA VAL A 40 -1.99 -1.69 10.20
C VAL A 40 -1.63 -2.87 11.08
N GLN A 41 -1.22 -4.00 10.49
CA GLN A 41 -0.82 -5.21 11.21
C GLN A 41 0.38 -4.94 12.13
N ILE A 42 1.41 -4.25 11.64
CA ILE A 42 2.55 -3.84 12.48
C ILE A 42 2.10 -3.00 13.68
N ARG A 43 1.13 -2.09 13.49
CA ARG A 43 0.62 -1.27 14.60
C ARG A 43 -0.18 -2.10 15.59
N GLU A 44 -0.89 -3.12 15.13
CA GLU A 44 -1.62 -4.06 15.98
C GLU A 44 -0.63 -4.87 16.82
N ASP A 45 0.39 -5.47 16.19
CA ASP A 45 1.43 -6.25 16.86
C ASP A 45 2.10 -5.41 17.96
N ILE A 46 2.51 -4.17 17.64
CA ILE A 46 3.08 -3.24 18.63
C ILE A 46 2.07 -2.95 19.75
N ALA A 47 0.79 -2.76 19.45
CA ALA A 47 -0.22 -2.49 20.47
C ALA A 47 -0.42 -3.70 21.40
N GLN A 48 -0.39 -4.92 20.87
CA GLN A 48 -0.47 -6.17 21.63
C GLN A 48 0.77 -6.37 22.52
N GLU A 49 1.98 -6.12 22.01
CA GLU A 49 3.21 -6.15 22.81
C GLU A 49 3.16 -5.15 23.97
N ARG A 50 2.65 -3.95 23.72
CA ARG A 50 2.46 -2.93 24.76
C ARG A 50 1.39 -3.33 25.76
N LEU A 51 0.34 -4.03 25.34
CA LEU A 51 -0.70 -4.52 26.24
C LEU A 51 -0.15 -5.51 27.29
N ALA A 52 0.81 -6.34 26.89
CA ALA A 52 1.44 -7.32 27.79
C ALA A 52 2.19 -6.65 28.96
N THR A 53 2.75 -5.46 28.75
CA THR A 53 3.53 -4.70 29.75
C THR A 53 2.78 -3.51 30.35
N ALA A 54 1.57 -3.22 29.87
CA ALA A 54 0.79 -2.06 30.29
C ALA A 54 0.29 -2.16 31.73
N THR A 55 0.30 -1.01 32.41
CA THR A 55 -0.35 -0.86 33.72
C THR A 55 -1.87 -1.04 33.60
N PRO A 56 -2.58 -1.47 34.66
CA PRO A 56 -4.03 -1.68 34.61
C PRO A 56 -4.83 -0.48 34.10
N ALA A 57 -4.39 0.75 34.40
CA ALA A 57 -5.04 1.97 33.94
C ALA A 57 -4.91 2.20 32.42
N GLN A 58 -3.87 1.66 31.77
CA GLN A 58 -3.61 1.81 30.34
C GLN A 58 -4.27 0.72 29.50
N LYS A 59 -4.54 -0.45 30.09
CA LYS A 59 -5.09 -1.62 29.39
C LYS A 59 -6.40 -1.33 28.63
N PRO A 60 -7.41 -0.64 29.21
CA PRO A 60 -8.65 -0.37 28.49
C PRO A 60 -8.44 0.42 27.19
N GLY A 61 -7.53 1.41 27.22
CA GLY A 61 -7.20 2.21 26.04
C GLY A 61 -6.46 1.40 24.96
N LEU A 62 -5.54 0.52 25.36
CA LEU A 62 -4.84 -0.37 24.44
C LEU A 62 -5.76 -1.44 23.83
N VAL A 63 -6.66 -2.02 24.63
CA VAL A 63 -7.67 -2.97 24.11
C VAL A 63 -8.58 -2.29 23.09
N ALA A 64 -9.05 -1.07 23.38
CA ALA A 64 -9.87 -0.32 22.43
C ALA A 64 -9.11 0.03 21.13
N LEU A 65 -7.80 0.29 21.22
CA LEU A 65 -6.95 0.50 20.05
C LEU A 65 -6.81 -0.77 19.22
N ILE A 66 -6.52 -1.91 19.85
CA ILE A 66 -6.37 -3.21 19.17
C ILE A 66 -7.65 -3.57 18.42
N LEU A 67 -8.81 -3.50 19.06
CA LEU A 67 -10.11 -3.77 18.42
C LEU A 67 -10.36 -2.87 17.19
N ARG A 68 -9.92 -1.61 17.25
CA ARG A 68 -10.02 -0.69 16.10
C ARG A 68 -9.09 -1.09 14.96
N LEU A 69 -7.89 -1.57 15.26
CA LEU A 69 -6.92 -2.01 14.26
C LEU A 69 -7.38 -3.33 13.60
N GLU A 70 -7.90 -4.28 14.39
CA GLU A 70 -8.51 -5.52 13.88
C GLU A 70 -9.66 -5.22 12.91
N ALA A 71 -10.55 -4.27 13.24
CA ALA A 71 -11.60 -3.83 12.34
C ALA A 71 -11.05 -3.24 11.03
N GLN A 72 -9.99 -2.41 11.11
CA GLN A 72 -9.34 -1.87 9.91
C GLN A 72 -8.69 -2.96 9.05
N LEU A 73 -8.06 -3.97 9.66
CA LEU A 73 -7.52 -5.11 8.91
C LEU A 73 -8.62 -5.88 8.19
N GLY A 74 -9.77 -6.08 8.85
CA GLY A 74 -10.96 -6.67 8.24
C GLY A 74 -11.45 -5.87 7.03
N ASP A 75 -11.54 -4.55 7.15
CA ASP A 75 -11.97 -3.66 6.07
C ASP A 75 -10.98 -3.68 4.89
N ILE A 76 -9.67 -3.63 5.15
CA ILE A 76 -8.65 -3.68 4.10
C ILE A 76 -8.63 -5.05 3.41
N ARG A 77 -8.76 -6.14 4.18
CA ARG A 77 -8.89 -7.49 3.62
C ARG A 77 -10.12 -7.59 2.70
N HIS A 78 -11.25 -7.06 3.14
CA HIS A 78 -12.45 -7.03 2.30
C HIS A 78 -12.25 -6.23 1.01
N GLN A 79 -11.54 -5.09 1.08
CA GLN A 79 -11.19 -4.32 -0.12
C GLN A 79 -10.26 -5.08 -1.06
N MET A 80 -9.28 -5.82 -0.53
CA MET A 80 -8.40 -6.69 -1.32
C MET A 80 -9.21 -7.79 -2.04
N ASP A 81 -10.15 -8.41 -1.35
CA ASP A 81 -11.03 -9.43 -1.94
C ASP A 81 -11.89 -8.84 -3.08
N LEU A 82 -12.46 -7.65 -2.87
CA LEU A 82 -13.26 -6.94 -3.88
C LEU A 82 -12.44 -6.50 -5.10
N ALA A 83 -11.18 -6.12 -4.89
CA ALA A 83 -10.25 -5.72 -5.94
C ALA A 83 -9.63 -6.93 -6.70
N GLY A 84 -9.89 -8.16 -6.24
CA GLY A 84 -9.31 -9.37 -6.83
C GLY A 84 -7.82 -9.51 -6.56
N CYS A 85 -7.35 -8.96 -5.44
CA CYS A 85 -5.97 -9.10 -4.99
C CYS A 85 -5.70 -10.52 -4.47
N PRO A 86 -4.48 -11.04 -4.69
CA PRO A 86 -4.07 -12.36 -4.20
C PRO A 86 -3.97 -12.43 -2.67
#